data_AF-A0A961JRG3-F1
#
_entry.id   AF-A0A961JRG3-F1
#
_cell.length_a   1.000
_cell.length_b   1.000
_cell.length_c   1.000
_cell.angle_alpha   90.00
_cell.angle_beta   90.00
_cell.angle_gamma   90.00
#
_symmetry.space_group_name_H-M   'P 1'
#
loop_
_entity.id
_entity.type
_entity.pdbx_description
1 polymer ?
#
loop_
_entity_poly.entity_id
_entity_poly.type
_entity_poly.pdbx_seq_one_letter_code
_entity_poly.pdbx_strand_id
1 'polypeptide(L)'
;AGIGRQVANLHYLPDMLAAHLGARGVALSYETDRILETGGGLRRALPLLGPDPVFTLNADAVWTGPNPFVELAAAWDPERMDALLLLTPRDRATGHTGAGDFLLQPDGRLERGPGLVYVGAQIIRTDGLAAVEDEVFSVNLMWDAMAAAGRLYGTEHAGGWCDVGHPGGIVAAEALLADAAPGAPDV
;
A
#
# COMPACT_ATOMS: atom_id res chain seq x y z
N ALA A 1 5.80 -8.87 -10.93
CA ALA A 1 4.48 -9.46 -10.59
C ALA A 1 3.53 -9.64 -11.78
N GLY A 2 3.75 -9.05 -12.96
CA GLY A 2 2.86 -9.29 -14.11
C GLY A 2 1.42 -8.77 -13.91
N ILE A 3 1.25 -7.73 -13.08
CA ILE A 3 -0.05 -7.11 -12.79
C ILE A 3 -0.61 -6.52 -14.08
N GLY A 4 -1.76 -7.02 -14.52
CA GLY A 4 -2.37 -6.60 -15.78
C GLY A 4 -3.14 -5.29 -15.68
N ARG A 5 -4.09 -5.19 -14.75
CA ARG A 5 -4.98 -4.04 -14.65
C ARG A 5 -4.54 -3.09 -13.54
N GLN A 6 -4.51 -1.80 -13.86
CA GLN A 6 -4.05 -0.73 -12.95
C GLN A 6 -5.10 0.36 -12.89
N VAL A 7 -5.34 0.88 -11.68
CA VAL A 7 -6.25 1.99 -11.42
C VAL A 7 -5.57 3.00 -10.51
N ALA A 8 -5.74 4.28 -10.79
CA ALA A 8 -5.28 5.36 -9.93
C ALA A 8 -6.47 6.21 -9.46
N ASN A 9 -6.50 6.55 -8.18
CA ASN A 9 -7.46 7.49 -7.61
C ASN A 9 -6.93 8.92 -7.76
N LEU A 10 -7.75 9.83 -8.27
CA LEU A 10 -7.36 11.21 -8.58
C LEU A 10 -8.27 12.20 -7.83
N HIS A 11 -7.68 13.13 -7.09
CA HIS A 11 -8.37 14.25 -6.44
C HIS A 11 -7.66 15.59 -6.68
N TYR A 12 -6.46 15.79 -6.11
CA TYR A 12 -5.69 17.02 -6.27
C TYR A 12 -4.93 17.02 -7.60
N LEU A 13 -5.01 18.14 -8.33
CA LEU A 13 -4.44 18.31 -9.69
C LEU A 13 -4.75 17.12 -10.63
N PRO A 14 -6.04 16.72 -10.75
CA PRO A 14 -6.41 15.48 -11.41
C PRO A 14 -6.10 15.53 -12.92
N ASP A 15 -6.18 16.69 -13.56
CA ASP A 15 -5.91 16.84 -14.99
C ASP A 15 -4.45 16.51 -15.34
N MET A 16 -3.50 16.91 -14.48
CA MET A 16 -2.07 16.62 -14.66
C MET A 16 -1.81 15.12 -14.56
N LEU A 17 -2.39 14.47 -13.54
CA LEU A 17 -2.29 13.03 -13.35
C LEU A 17 -2.98 12.26 -14.48
N ALA A 18 -4.15 12.71 -14.93
CA ALA A 18 -4.89 12.08 -16.01
C ALA A 18 -4.11 12.12 -17.34
N ALA A 19 -3.51 13.27 -17.67
CA ALA A 19 -2.66 13.40 -18.85
C ALA A 19 -1.44 12.45 -18.78
N HIS A 20 -0.81 12.34 -17.62
CA HIS A 20 0.36 11.48 -17.44
C HIS A 20 0.00 9.98 -17.44
N LEU A 21 -1.01 9.57 -16.66
CA LEU A 21 -1.36 8.17 -16.42
C LEU A 21 -2.21 7.59 -17.56
N GLY A 22 -3.09 8.39 -18.17
CA GLY A 22 -3.90 7.96 -19.30
C GLY A 22 -3.06 7.54 -20.51
N ALA A 23 -1.96 8.25 -20.79
CA ALA A 23 -1.00 7.90 -21.83
C ALA A 23 -0.30 6.53 -21.59
N ARG A 24 -0.38 6.00 -20.36
CA ARG A 24 0.20 4.71 -19.94
C ARG A 24 -0.84 3.60 -19.83
N GLY A 25 -2.11 3.87 -20.17
CA GLY A 25 -3.19 2.88 -20.11
C GLY A 25 -3.70 2.59 -18.70
N VAL A 26 -3.39 3.44 -17.71
CA VAL A 26 -3.92 3.32 -16.34
C VAL A 26 -5.36 3.83 -16.33
N ALA A 27 -6.29 3.04 -15.76
CA ALA A 27 -7.66 3.48 -15.57
C ALA A 27 -7.74 4.48 -14.41
N LEU A 28 -8.65 5.44 -14.51
CA LEU A 28 -8.71 6.59 -13.59
C LEU A 28 -10.03 6.56 -12.81
N SER A 29 -9.93 6.60 -11.48
CA SER A 29 -11.05 6.73 -10.56
C SER A 29 -11.03 8.14 -9.98
N TYR A 30 -11.98 8.99 -10.37
CA TYR A 30 -12.01 10.39 -9.95
C TYR A 30 -12.80 10.56 -8.65
N GLU A 31 -12.21 11.30 -7.72
CA GLU A 31 -12.80 11.74 -6.45
C GLU A 31 -13.12 13.24 -6.50
N THR A 32 -13.91 13.71 -7.46
CA THR A 32 -14.06 15.16 -7.75
C THR A 32 -14.66 15.99 -6.61
N ASP A 33 -15.68 15.45 -5.94
CA ASP A 33 -16.53 16.24 -5.04
C ASP A 33 -16.00 16.25 -3.60
N ARG A 34 -15.26 15.20 -3.22
CA ARG A 34 -14.66 15.00 -1.89
C ARG A 34 -13.64 13.89 -1.92
N ILE A 35 -12.67 13.96 -1.01
CA ILE A 35 -11.72 12.91 -0.71
C ILE A 35 -12.44 11.79 0.04
N LEU A 36 -12.31 10.54 -0.44
CA LEU A 36 -13.07 9.39 0.08
C LEU A 36 -12.32 8.57 1.13
N GLU A 37 -11.11 8.99 1.51
CA GLU A 37 -10.14 8.18 2.25
C GLU A 37 -9.75 6.89 1.51
N THR A 38 -8.77 6.16 2.03
CA THR A 38 -8.24 4.96 1.34
C THR A 38 -9.31 3.89 1.11
N GLY A 39 -10.20 3.65 2.07
CA GLY A 39 -11.24 2.64 1.98
C GLY A 39 -12.35 3.03 0.99
N GLY A 40 -12.85 4.25 1.09
CA GLY A 40 -13.87 4.77 0.16
C GLY A 40 -13.34 4.90 -1.27
N GLY A 41 -12.08 5.34 -1.43
CA GLY A 41 -11.40 5.40 -2.72
C GLY A 41 -11.22 4.01 -3.35
N LEU A 42 -10.81 3.01 -2.56
CA LEU A 42 -10.72 1.62 -3.03
C LEU A 42 -12.08 1.11 -3.49
N ARG A 43 -13.14 1.34 -2.70
CA ARG A 43 -14.51 0.96 -3.07
C ARG A 43 -14.96 1.58 -4.38
N ARG A 44 -14.67 2.86 -4.61
CA ARG A 44 -14.99 3.55 -5.86
C ARG A 44 -14.24 2.96 -7.07
N ALA A 45 -13.01 2.50 -6.86
CA ALA A 45 -12.17 1.92 -7.91
C ALA A 45 -12.53 0.46 -8.28
N LEU A 46 -13.30 -0.27 -7.46
CA LEU A 46 -13.60 -1.69 -7.68
C LEU A 46 -14.17 -2.02 -9.08
N PRO A 47 -15.13 -1.26 -9.65
CA PRO A 47 -15.65 -1.55 -10.98
C PRO A 47 -14.57 -1.51 -12.07
N LEU A 48 -13.46 -0.80 -11.80
CA LEU A 48 -12.31 -0.71 -12.68
C LEU A 48 -11.30 -1.82 -12.39
N LEU A 49 -11.01 -2.17 -11.14
CA LEU A 49 -9.91 -3.08 -10.75
C LEU A 49 -10.07 -4.54 -11.20
N GLY A 50 -11.30 -5.05 -11.31
CA GLY A 50 -11.56 -6.45 -11.67
C GLY A 50 -11.83 -7.34 -10.44
N PRO A 51 -11.65 -8.67 -10.56
CA PRO A 51 -12.03 -9.60 -9.49
C PRO A 51 -11.10 -9.52 -8.27
N ASP A 52 -11.66 -9.87 -7.12
CA ASP A 52 -11.01 -10.04 -5.82
C ASP A 52 -9.98 -11.19 -5.79
N PRO A 53 -8.87 -11.11 -5.01
CA PRO A 53 -8.35 -9.96 -4.27
C PRO A 53 -7.60 -8.96 -5.15
N VAL A 54 -7.35 -7.77 -4.62
CA VAL A 54 -6.60 -6.70 -5.31
C VAL A 54 -5.34 -6.32 -4.55
N PHE A 55 -4.36 -5.79 -5.28
CA PHE A 55 -3.22 -5.09 -4.68
C PHE A 55 -3.54 -3.60 -4.53
N THR A 56 -3.09 -3.00 -3.43
CA THR A 56 -3.15 -1.54 -3.26
C THR A 56 -1.80 -0.99 -2.85
N LEU A 57 -1.40 0.15 -3.42
CA LEU A 57 -0.19 0.87 -3.03
C LEU A 57 -0.50 2.33 -2.65
N ASN A 58 0.22 2.83 -1.66
CA ASN A 58 0.33 4.25 -1.38
C ASN A 58 1.29 4.88 -2.40
N ALA A 59 0.85 5.93 -3.10
CA ALA A 59 1.64 6.62 -4.11
C ALA A 59 2.79 7.47 -3.52
N ASP A 60 2.72 7.79 -2.23
CA ASP A 60 3.72 8.61 -1.54
C ASP A 60 4.84 7.77 -0.90
N ALA A 61 4.88 6.46 -1.15
CA ALA A 61 5.91 5.57 -0.65
C ALA A 61 6.97 5.25 -1.71
N VAL A 62 8.24 5.16 -1.27
CA VAL A 62 9.37 4.74 -2.10
C VAL A 62 9.98 3.47 -1.51
N TRP A 63 10.20 2.47 -2.36
CA TRP A 63 10.81 1.19 -1.98
C TRP A 63 12.08 0.95 -2.79
N THR A 64 13.05 0.30 -2.17
CA THR A 64 14.23 -0.27 -2.82
C THR A 64 14.33 -1.76 -2.53
N GLY A 65 15.25 -2.48 -3.19
CA GLY A 65 15.39 -3.93 -3.04
C GLY A 65 14.36 -4.72 -3.85
N PRO A 66 13.82 -5.83 -3.32
CA PRO A 66 12.84 -6.63 -4.03
C PRO A 66 11.55 -5.85 -4.34
N ASN A 67 10.82 -6.29 -5.35
CA ASN A 67 9.58 -5.64 -5.75
C ASN A 67 8.43 -5.99 -4.77
N PRO A 68 7.75 -4.99 -4.16
CA PRO A 68 6.70 -5.24 -3.16
C PRO A 68 5.59 -6.19 -3.62
N PHE A 69 5.17 -6.11 -4.88
CA PHE A 69 4.14 -7.00 -5.41
C PHE A 69 4.61 -8.46 -5.50
N VAL A 70 5.90 -8.68 -5.75
CA VAL A 70 6.47 -10.03 -5.84
C VAL A 70 6.57 -10.65 -4.45
N GLU A 71 7.01 -9.88 -3.45
CA GLU A 71 7.05 -10.34 -2.05
C GLU A 71 5.65 -10.67 -1.52
N LEU A 72 4.68 -9.78 -1.74
CA LEU A 72 3.28 -10.01 -1.38
C LEU A 72 2.71 -11.24 -2.07
N ALA A 73 2.90 -11.38 -3.38
CA ALA A 73 2.40 -12.54 -4.13
C ALA A 73 3.03 -13.86 -3.67
N ALA A 74 4.31 -13.85 -3.26
CA ALA A 74 5.01 -15.04 -2.78
C ALA A 74 4.53 -15.49 -1.40
N ALA A 75 4.06 -14.56 -0.56
CA ALA A 75 3.61 -14.84 0.80
C ALA A 75 2.07 -14.99 0.94
N TRP A 76 1.31 -14.69 -0.11
CA TRP A 76 -0.16 -14.76 -0.09
C TRP A 76 -0.70 -16.20 -0.04
N ASP A 77 -1.59 -16.46 0.92
CA ASP A 77 -2.35 -17.71 1.01
C ASP A 77 -3.87 -17.40 1.15
N PRO A 78 -4.66 -17.55 0.06
CA PRO A 78 -6.07 -17.18 0.07
C PRO A 78 -6.94 -18.03 1.01
N GLU A 79 -6.48 -19.22 1.41
CA GLU A 79 -7.23 -20.10 2.31
C GLU A 79 -7.26 -19.58 3.75
N ARG A 80 -6.25 -18.80 4.15
CA ARG A 80 -6.14 -18.24 5.51
C ARG A 80 -6.22 -16.72 5.57
N MET A 81 -5.86 -16.02 4.48
CA MET A 81 -5.70 -14.57 4.46
C MET A 81 -6.89 -13.87 3.78
N ASP A 82 -7.37 -12.80 4.41
CA ASP A 82 -8.21 -11.80 3.75
C ASP A 82 -7.42 -10.52 3.45
N ALA A 83 -6.32 -10.27 4.18
CA ALA A 83 -5.33 -9.26 3.81
C ALA A 83 -3.92 -9.67 4.24
N LEU A 84 -2.95 -9.27 3.41
CA LEU A 84 -1.52 -9.42 3.67
C LEU A 84 -0.83 -8.08 3.48
N LEU A 85 -0.26 -7.55 4.54
CA LEU A 85 0.38 -6.24 4.57
C LEU A 85 1.90 -6.41 4.48
N LEU A 86 2.53 -5.59 3.66
CA LEU A 86 3.98 -5.45 3.66
C LEU A 86 4.37 -4.47 4.76
N LEU A 87 5.37 -4.84 5.56
CA LEU A 87 5.76 -4.12 6.77
C LEU A 87 7.26 -3.86 6.83
N THR A 88 7.70 -2.90 7.62
CA THR A 88 9.13 -2.72 7.94
C THR A 88 9.31 -2.38 9.42
N PRO A 89 10.38 -2.85 10.09
CA PRO A 89 10.78 -2.36 11.39
C PRO A 89 10.96 -0.85 11.42
N ARG A 90 10.61 -0.26 12.55
CA ARG A 90 10.62 1.19 12.76
C ARG A 90 12.00 1.81 12.57
N ASP A 91 13.07 1.12 12.95
CA ASP A 91 14.44 1.59 12.75
C ASP A 91 14.87 1.64 11.27
N ARG A 92 14.13 0.96 10.39
CA ARG A 92 14.28 0.99 8.93
C ARG A 92 13.24 1.90 8.23
N ALA A 93 12.33 2.54 8.98
CA ALA A 93 11.23 3.33 8.45
C ALA A 93 11.62 4.81 8.28
N THR A 94 12.36 5.13 7.22
CA THR A 94 12.82 6.49 6.93
C THR A 94 11.64 7.44 6.64
N GLY A 95 11.66 8.65 7.20
CA GLY A 95 10.59 9.63 7.03
C GLY A 95 9.35 9.38 7.91
N HIS A 96 9.29 8.25 8.62
CA HIS A 96 8.19 7.94 9.53
C HIS A 96 8.55 8.26 10.98
N THR A 97 7.68 8.97 11.68
CA THR A 97 7.90 9.40 13.08
C THR A 97 6.98 8.71 14.09
N GLY A 98 6.09 7.83 13.62
CA GLY A 98 5.13 7.11 14.46
C GLY A 98 5.74 6.02 15.33
N ALA A 99 4.91 5.48 16.22
CA ALA A 99 5.26 4.38 17.11
C ALA A 99 5.22 2.99 16.43
N GLY A 100 4.81 2.92 15.16
CA GLY A 100 4.48 1.69 14.45
C GLY A 100 2.97 1.44 14.39
N ASP A 101 2.57 0.50 13.54
CA ASP A 101 1.18 0.21 13.19
C ASP A 101 0.72 -1.18 13.67
N PHE A 102 1.61 -2.17 13.59
CA PHE A 102 1.28 -3.57 13.81
C PHE A 102 2.30 -4.34 14.62
N LEU A 103 1.80 -5.29 15.42
CA LEU A 103 2.59 -6.35 16.03
C LEU A 103 2.42 -7.62 15.20
N LEU A 104 3.54 -8.24 14.81
CA LEU A 104 3.56 -9.50 14.05
C LEU A 104 3.65 -10.70 15.00
N GLN A 105 2.65 -11.57 14.95
CA GLN A 105 2.63 -12.82 15.71
C GLN A 105 3.54 -13.88 15.05
N PRO A 106 4.02 -14.89 15.80
CA PRO A 106 4.88 -15.95 15.25
C PRO A 106 4.27 -16.75 14.08
N ASP A 107 2.94 -16.76 13.96
CA ASP A 107 2.22 -17.43 12.87
C ASP A 107 1.91 -16.52 11.67
N GLY A 108 2.40 -15.28 11.70
CA GLY A 108 2.23 -14.29 10.64
C GLY A 108 1.00 -13.38 10.78
N ARG A 109 0.13 -13.60 11.78
CA ARG A 109 -1.03 -12.73 12.01
C ARG A 109 -0.63 -11.38 12.56
N LEU A 110 -1.43 -10.36 12.27
CA LEU A 110 -1.22 -9.00 12.78
C LEU A 110 -2.24 -8.62 13.83
N GLU A 111 -1.74 -7.89 14.83
CA GLU A 111 -2.53 -7.10 15.77
C GLU A 111 -2.16 -5.64 15.62
N ARG A 112 -3.12 -4.72 15.83
CA ARG A 112 -2.83 -3.30 15.92
C ARG A 112 -1.95 -3.02 17.14
N GLY A 113 -0.87 -2.27 16.96
CA GLY A 113 0.00 -1.91 18.08
C GLY A 113 1.32 -1.26 17.66
N PRO A 114 2.07 -0.72 18.63
CA PRO A 114 3.32 -0.01 18.37
C PRO A 114 4.43 -1.00 18.03
N GLY A 115 4.64 -1.27 16.74
CA GLY A 115 5.65 -2.21 16.26
C GLY A 115 6.15 -1.91 14.85
N LEU A 116 5.89 -2.83 13.93
CA LEU A 116 6.22 -2.68 12.53
C LEU A 116 5.35 -1.59 11.88
N VAL A 117 5.93 -0.90 10.90
CA VAL A 117 5.28 0.16 10.12
C VAL A 117 4.73 -0.43 8.84
N TYR A 118 3.50 -0.07 8.48
CA TYR A 118 2.92 -0.42 7.19
C TYR A 118 3.57 0.38 6.08
N VAL A 119 4.19 -0.30 5.11
CA VAL A 119 4.96 0.38 4.06
C VAL A 119 4.10 0.86 2.90
N GLY A 120 2.77 0.81 3.02
CA GLY A 120 1.88 1.28 1.97
C GLY A 120 1.68 0.28 0.82
N ALA A 121 1.93 -1.02 1.01
CA ALA A 121 1.63 -2.05 0.01
C ALA A 121 0.95 -3.27 0.63
N GLN A 122 -0.12 -3.77 0.02
CA GLN A 122 -0.85 -4.95 0.49
C GLN A 122 -1.57 -5.71 -0.63
N ILE A 123 -1.93 -6.96 -0.35
CA ILE A 123 -3.03 -7.67 -1.00
C ILE A 123 -4.23 -7.63 -0.05
N ILE A 124 -5.43 -7.32 -0.55
CA ILE A 124 -6.64 -7.22 0.26
C ILE A 124 -7.85 -7.77 -0.49
N ARG A 125 -8.68 -8.53 0.22
CA ARG A 125 -10.01 -8.92 -0.22
C ARG A 125 -11.00 -7.78 -0.01
N THR A 126 -11.91 -7.62 -0.96
CA THR A 126 -12.72 -6.42 -1.18
C THR A 126 -14.21 -6.65 -0.96
N ASP A 127 -14.62 -7.88 -0.70
CA ASP A 127 -16.00 -8.28 -0.40
C ASP A 127 -16.59 -7.53 0.83
N GLY A 128 -15.76 -7.23 1.82
CA GLY A 128 -16.16 -6.44 3.00
C GLY A 128 -16.47 -4.97 2.74
N LEU A 129 -16.02 -4.38 1.62
CA LEU A 129 -16.18 -2.93 1.36
C LEU A 129 -17.65 -2.52 1.19
N ALA A 130 -18.50 -3.41 0.71
CA ALA A 130 -19.91 -3.15 0.50
C ALA A 130 -20.71 -3.07 1.82
N ALA A 131 -20.17 -3.61 2.92
CA ALA A 131 -20.81 -3.60 4.23
C ALA A 131 -20.59 -2.29 5.00
N VAL A 132 -19.68 -1.42 4.56
CA VAL A 132 -19.44 -0.12 5.19
C VAL A 132 -20.49 0.87 4.69
N GLU A 133 -21.30 1.43 5.59
CA GLU A 133 -22.38 2.35 5.19
C GLU A 133 -21.84 3.69 4.69
N ASP A 134 -20.82 4.24 5.35
CA ASP A 134 -20.23 5.52 4.98
C ASP A 134 -19.53 5.49 3.62
N GLU A 135 -19.54 6.62 2.91
CA GLU A 135 -18.79 6.81 1.66
C GLU A 135 -17.32 7.18 1.88
N VAL A 136 -17.04 7.91 2.95
CA VAL A 136 -15.69 8.35 3.32
C VAL A 136 -15.26 7.51 4.51
N PHE A 137 -14.33 6.58 4.29
CA PHE A 137 -13.89 5.69 5.36
C PHE A 137 -12.48 5.18 5.15
N SER A 138 -11.81 4.91 6.27
CA SER A 138 -10.47 4.34 6.30
C SER A 138 -10.49 2.84 6.01
N VAL A 139 -9.46 2.36 5.31
CA VAL A 139 -9.21 0.92 5.13
C VAL A 139 -8.98 0.20 6.46
N ASN A 140 -8.64 0.93 7.54
CA ASN A 140 -8.50 0.37 8.88
C ASN A 140 -9.74 -0.41 9.34
N LEU A 141 -10.95 0.01 8.95
CA LEU A 141 -12.18 -0.73 9.29
C LEU A 141 -12.16 -2.18 8.75
N MET A 142 -11.55 -2.38 7.58
CA MET A 142 -11.39 -3.71 7.01
C MET A 142 -10.32 -4.49 7.76
N TRP A 143 -9.19 -3.87 8.05
CA TRP A 143 -8.12 -4.50 8.81
C TRP A 143 -8.60 -4.93 10.20
N ASP A 144 -9.37 -4.10 10.89
CA ASP A 144 -9.91 -4.41 12.21
C ASP A 144 -10.86 -5.64 12.15
N ALA A 145 -11.74 -5.69 11.14
CA ALA A 145 -12.62 -6.83 10.91
C ALA A 145 -11.84 -8.12 10.57
N MET A 146 -10.83 -8.02 9.71
CA MET A 146 -9.98 -9.15 9.32
C MET A 146 -9.09 -9.64 10.48
N ALA A 147 -8.57 -8.73 11.30
CA ALA A 147 -7.81 -9.07 12.50
C ALA A 147 -8.69 -9.79 13.52
N ALA A 148 -9.92 -9.30 13.75
CA ALA A 148 -10.88 -9.95 14.63
C ALA A 148 -11.26 -11.37 14.15
N ALA A 149 -11.28 -11.60 12.83
CA ALA A 149 -11.48 -12.92 12.23
C ALA A 149 -10.22 -13.79 12.21
N GLY A 150 -9.06 -13.27 12.61
CA GLY A 150 -7.77 -13.97 12.55
C GLY A 150 -7.22 -14.14 11.12
N ARG A 151 -7.64 -13.27 10.19
CA ARG A 151 -7.35 -13.33 8.74
C ARG A 151 -6.53 -12.14 8.20
N LEU A 152 -6.05 -11.26 9.10
CA LEU A 152 -5.09 -10.21 8.78
C LEU A 152 -3.66 -10.71 9.03
N TYR A 153 -2.84 -10.71 7.99
CA TYR A 153 -1.45 -11.20 8.02
C TYR A 153 -0.47 -10.12 7.58
N GLY A 154 0.81 -10.31 7.92
CA GLY A 154 1.88 -9.43 7.49
C GLY A 154 3.15 -10.17 7.12
N THR A 155 3.95 -9.55 6.27
CA THR A 155 5.32 -9.98 5.96
C THR A 155 6.24 -8.77 5.94
N GLU A 156 7.51 -8.96 6.32
CA GLU A 156 8.49 -7.89 6.32
C GLU A 156 9.08 -7.68 4.91
N HIS A 157 9.25 -6.41 4.54
CA HIS A 157 9.97 -5.96 3.36
C HIS A 157 11.46 -6.19 3.54
N ALA A 158 12.10 -6.81 2.56
CA ALA A 158 13.53 -7.11 2.62
C ALA A 158 14.42 -5.92 2.18
N GLY A 159 13.83 -4.86 1.62
CA GLY A 159 14.56 -3.69 1.13
C GLY A 159 14.41 -2.44 2.01
N GLY A 160 14.82 -1.30 1.45
CA GLY A 160 14.62 0.00 2.07
C GLY A 160 13.26 0.59 1.76
N TRP A 161 12.79 1.50 2.62
CA TRP A 161 11.53 2.20 2.46
C TRP A 161 11.61 3.64 2.99
N CYS A 162 10.92 4.56 2.31
CA CYS A 162 10.76 5.94 2.73
C CYS A 162 9.33 6.42 2.49
N ASP A 163 8.77 7.11 3.48
CA ASP A 163 7.54 7.92 3.34
C ASP A 163 7.89 9.29 2.74
N VAL A 164 7.18 9.70 1.69
CA VAL A 164 7.34 10.97 0.96
C VAL A 164 6.08 11.83 1.07
N GLY A 165 5.27 11.62 2.10
CA GLY A 165 4.08 12.44 2.38
C GLY A 165 4.36 13.87 2.85
N HIS A 166 5.62 14.24 3.09
CA HIS A 166 6.01 15.60 3.49
C HIS A 166 7.27 16.08 2.76
N PRO A 167 7.50 17.40 2.62
CA PRO A 167 8.62 17.94 1.83
C PRO A 167 10.00 17.39 2.25
N GLY A 168 10.23 17.19 3.55
CA GLY A 168 11.46 16.59 4.06
C GLY A 168 11.71 15.13 3.63
N GLY A 169 10.68 14.39 3.23
CA GLY A 169 10.80 13.00 2.78
C GLY A 169 11.45 12.88 1.40
N ILE A 170 11.41 13.94 0.58
CA ILE A 170 11.98 13.94 -0.78
C ILE A 170 13.49 13.69 -0.72
N VAL A 171 14.22 14.46 0.09
CA VAL A 171 15.68 14.32 0.21
C VAL A 171 16.07 12.93 0.71
N ALA A 172 15.30 12.40 1.66
CA ALA A 172 15.52 11.06 2.20
C ALA A 172 15.26 9.97 1.16
N ALA A 173 14.20 10.11 0.35
CA ALA A 173 13.89 9.20 -0.74
C ALA A 173 14.93 9.24 -1.87
N GLU A 174 15.42 10.42 -2.24
CA GLU A 174 16.50 10.58 -3.22
C GLU A 174 17.78 9.90 -2.76
N ALA A 175 18.17 10.09 -1.48
CA ALA A 175 19.32 9.41 -0.90
C ALA A 175 19.14 7.89 -0.88
N LEU A 176 17.96 7.41 -0.46
CA LEU A 176 17.63 5.98 -0.45
C LEU A 176 17.75 5.35 -1.85
N LEU A 177 17.27 6.03 -2.87
CA LEU A 177 17.35 5.57 -4.27
C LEU A 177 18.79 5.58 -4.78
N ALA A 178 19.58 6.59 -4.43
CA ALA A 178 20.99 6.67 -4.82
C ALA A 178 21.82 5.55 -4.19
N ASP A 179 21.63 5.25 -2.90
CA ASP A 179 22.33 4.18 -2.19
C ASP A 179 21.95 2.79 -2.71
N ALA A 180 20.72 2.63 -3.19
CA ALA A 180 20.23 1.38 -3.77
C ALA A 180 20.59 1.20 -5.25
N ALA A 181 21.10 2.23 -5.92
CA ALA A 181 21.55 2.10 -7.29
C ALA A 181 22.76 1.15 -7.33
N PRO A 182 22.77 0.12 -8.20
CA PRO A 182 23.96 -0.69 -8.38
C PRO A 182 25.09 0.25 -8.80
N GLY A 183 26.21 0.19 -8.06
CA GLY A 183 27.31 1.14 -8.16
C GLY A 183 27.61 1.54 -9.60
N ALA A 184 27.66 2.85 -9.85
CA ALA A 184 28.24 3.38 -11.07
C ALA A 184 29.60 2.70 -11.28
N PRO A 185 29.94 2.27 -12.51
CA PRO A 185 31.26 1.69 -12.75
C PRO A 185 32.31 2.70 -12.29
N ASP A 186 33.25 2.26 -11.44
CA ASP A 186 34.46 3.02 -11.11
C ASP A 186 35.07 3.51 -12.43
N VAL A 187 35.12 4.83 -12.60
CA VAL A 187 35.81 5.52 -13.71
C VAL A 187 37.28 5.65 -13.40
#